data_AF-A0A0Z8GK36-F1
#
_entry.id   AF-A0A0Z8GK36-F1
#
_cell.length_a   1.000
_cell.length_b   1.000
_cell.length_c   1.000
_cell.angle_alpha   90.00
_cell.angle_beta   90.00
_cell.angle_gamma   90.00
#
_symmetry.space_group_name_H-M   'P 1'
#
loop_
_entity.id
_entity.type
_entity.pdbx_description
1 polymer ?
#
loop_
_entity_poly.entity_id
_entity_poly.type
_entity_poly.pdbx_seq_one_letter_code
_entity_poly.pdbx_strand_id
1 'polypeptide(L)'
;MITCIIGHEKNAKGETRFEVVEKYKDPLTEKWKIAIVSYYKNSIRARKQAELELIEKIETLQEKTKSSFSASEIKTFGELKKVGSILGLCL
;
A
#
# COMPACT_ATOMS: atom_id res chain seq x y z
N MET A 1 -8.77 10.99 0.85
CA MET A 1 -7.63 11.72 0.26
C MET A 1 -6.37 11.01 0.72
N ILE A 2 -5.59 10.45 -0.20
CA ILE A 2 -4.28 9.87 0.06
C ILE A 2 -3.34 11.03 0.43
N THR A 3 -2.70 10.98 1.59
CA THR A 3 -1.84 12.05 2.09
C THR A 3 -0.39 11.77 1.70
N CYS A 4 -0.10 11.85 0.39
CA CYS A 4 1.27 11.67 -0.10
C CYS A 4 2.17 12.80 0.43
N ILE A 5 3.22 12.45 1.14
CA ILE A 5 4.26 13.42 1.54
C ILE A 5 5.29 13.51 0.41
N ILE A 6 5.58 14.72 -0.05
CA ILE A 6 6.59 14.97 -1.08
C ILE A 6 7.89 15.42 -0.39
N GLY A 7 8.91 14.56 -0.42
CA GLY A 7 10.26 14.87 0.03
C GLY A 7 11.15 15.30 -1.13
N HIS A 8 12.26 15.99 -0.82
CA HIS A 8 13.37 16.13 -1.75
C HIS A 8 14.71 15.96 -1.02
N GLU A 9 15.61 15.21 -1.62
CA GLU A 9 16.97 15.01 -1.15
C GLU A 9 17.95 15.53 -2.20
N LYS A 10 19.05 16.12 -1.76
CA LYS A 10 20.14 16.54 -2.63
C LYS A 10 21.33 15.63 -2.39
N ASN A 11 21.80 14.97 -3.45
CA ASN A 11 23.02 14.17 -3.37
C ASN A 11 24.25 15.07 -3.24
N ALA A 12 25.40 14.51 -2.85
CA ALA A 12 26.68 15.23 -2.79
C ALA A 12 27.10 15.86 -4.14
N LYS A 13 26.54 15.39 -5.26
CA LYS A 13 26.73 15.92 -6.62
C LYS A 13 25.79 17.09 -6.98
N GLY A 14 24.89 17.50 -6.09
CA GLY A 14 23.91 18.57 -6.33
C GLY A 14 22.65 18.13 -7.08
N GLU A 15 22.53 16.85 -7.44
CA GLU A 15 21.33 16.30 -8.08
C GLU A 15 20.17 16.25 -7.07
N THR A 16 19.00 16.76 -7.46
CA THR A 16 17.80 16.73 -6.61
C THR A 16 16.96 15.51 -6.95
N ARG A 17 16.72 14.67 -5.96
CA ARG A 17 15.80 13.54 -6.02
C ARG A 17 14.54 13.91 -5.25
N PHE A 18 13.39 13.67 -5.85
CA PHE A 18 12.10 13.86 -5.21
C PHE A 18 11.53 12.50 -4.82
N GLU A 19 10.75 12.48 -3.75
CA GLU A 19 10.19 11.24 -3.23
C GLU A 19 8.71 11.43 -2.91
N VAL A 20 7.90 10.46 -3.31
CA VAL A 20 6.50 10.33 -2.90
C VAL A 20 6.43 9.21 -1.89
N VAL A 21 5.92 9.53 -0.70
CA VAL A 21 5.86 8.63 0.44
C VAL A 21 4.41 8.48 0.89
N GLU A 22 3.95 7.23 1.03
CA GLU A 22 2.63 6.91 1.58
C GLU A 22 2.74 5.80 2.61
N LYS A 23 1.97 5.94 3.70
CA LYS A 23 1.83 4.90 4.73
C LYS A 23 0.62 4.04 4.40
N TYR A 24 0.78 2.72 4.49
CA TYR A 24 -0.31 1.77 4.32
C TYR A 24 -0.34 0.76 5.46
N LYS A 25 -1.53 0.27 5.82
CA LYS A 25 -1.68 -0.84 6.77
C LYS A 25 -1.49 -2.15 6.01
N ASP A 26 -0.54 -2.95 6.45
CA ASP A 26 -0.32 -4.28 5.88
C ASP A 26 -1.47 -5.22 6.31
N PRO A 27 -2.16 -5.87 5.36
CA PRO A 27 -3.34 -6.68 5.70
C PRO A 27 -3.03 -8.01 6.40
N LEU A 28 -1.79 -8.53 6.37
CA LEU A 28 -1.41 -9.74 7.12
C LEU A 28 -0.94 -9.41 8.53
N THR A 29 -0.09 -8.40 8.63
CA THR A 29 0.61 -8.12 9.90
C THR A 29 -0.11 -7.07 10.73
N GLU A 30 -1.09 -6.38 10.14
CA GLU A 30 -1.74 -5.19 10.69
C GLU A 30 -0.79 -4.05 11.08
N LYS A 31 0.49 -4.16 10.68
CA LYS A 31 1.51 -3.15 10.96
C LYS A 31 1.47 -2.06 9.90
N TRP A 32 1.75 -0.84 10.34
CA TRP A 32 1.97 0.28 9.44
C TRP A 32 3.28 0.10 8.70
N LYS A 33 3.22 0.16 7.37
CA LYS A 33 4.37 0.11 6.46
C LYS A 33 4.41 1.39 5.63
N ILE A 34 5.58 1.66 5.04
CA ILE A 34 5.84 2.84 4.23
C ILE A 34 6.22 2.37 2.83
N ALA A 35 5.55 2.90 1.82
CA ALA A 35 5.95 2.75 0.44
C ALA A 35 6.54 4.07 -0.06
N ILE A 36 7.63 3.96 -0.81
CA ILE A 36 8.37 5.10 -1.35
C ILE A 36 8.60 4.86 -2.85
N VAL A 37 8.40 5.90 -3.65
CA VAL A 37 8.78 5.98 -5.05
C VAL A 37 9.52 7.30 -5.26
N SER A 38 10.66 7.24 -5.95
CA SER A 38 11.50 8.41 -6.16
C SER A 38 11.57 8.78 -7.65
N TYR A 39 11.63 10.07 -7.92
CA TYR A 39 11.69 10.63 -9.27
C TYR A 39 12.67 11.80 -9.34
N TYR A 40 13.25 12.04 -10.52
CA TYR A 40 14.33 13.03 -10.67
C TYR A 40 13.88 14.34 -11.34
N LYS A 41 12.74 14.31 -12.03
CA LYS A 41 12.24 15.47 -12.79
C LYS A 41 11.17 16.22 -11.99
N ASN A 42 11.42 17.47 -11.63
CA ASN A 42 10.42 18.33 -10.98
C ASN A 42 9.34 18.81 -11.97
N SER A 43 8.50 17.90 -12.43
CA SER A 43 7.36 18.23 -13.29
C SER A 43 6.09 17.62 -12.72
N ILE A 44 4.96 18.29 -12.94
CA ILE A 44 3.64 17.81 -12.49
C ILE A 44 3.37 16.41 -13.06
N ARG A 45 3.79 16.15 -14.30
CA ARG A 45 3.66 14.83 -14.94
C ARG A 45 4.46 13.75 -14.23
N ALA A 46 5.73 14.01 -13.93
CA ALA A 46 6.59 13.06 -13.21
C ALA A 46 6.06 12.78 -11.80
N ARG A 47 5.53 13.80 -11.12
CA ARG A 47 4.89 13.62 -9.81
C ARG A 47 3.65 12.74 -9.89
N LYS A 48 2.73 13.01 -10.81
CA LYS A 48 1.53 12.17 -11.01
C LYS A 48 1.90 10.74 -11.38
N GLN A 49 2.93 10.55 -12.20
CA GLN A 49 3.42 9.23 -12.55
C GLN A 49 3.96 8.49 -11.31
N ALA A 50 4.76 9.16 -10.48
CA ALA A 50 5.26 8.59 -9.24
C ALA A 50 4.14 8.28 -8.23
N GLU A 51 3.10 9.11 -8.17
CA GLU A 51 1.89 8.85 -7.37
C GLU A 51 1.15 7.58 -7.86
N LEU A 52 1.01 7.39 -9.17
CA LEU A 52 0.40 6.19 -9.76
C LEU A 52 1.23 4.92 -9.49
N GLU A 53 2.54 4.99 -9.72
CA GLU A 53 3.47 3.88 -9.45
C GLU A 53 3.47 3.49 -7.97
N LEU A 54 3.32 4.47 -7.07
CA LEU A 54 3.22 4.21 -5.64
C LEU A 54 1.94 3.45 -5.29
N ILE A 55 0.82 3.82 -5.88
CA ILE A 55 -0.46 3.13 -5.70
C ILE A 55 -0.36 1.69 -6.22
N GLU A 56 0.11 1.51 -7.46
CA GLU A 56 0.28 0.19 -8.07
C GLU A 56 1.22 -0.71 -7.23
N LYS A 57 2.30 -0.14 -6.68
CA LYS A 57 3.21 -0.83 -5.77
C LYS A 57 2.51 -1.29 -4.49
N ILE A 58 1.66 -0.46 -3.90
CA ILE A 58 0.89 -0.83 -2.70
C ILE A 58 -0.14 -1.92 -3.04
N GLU A 59 -0.87 -1.78 -4.14
CA GLU A 59 -1.85 -2.78 -4.61
C GLU A 59 -1.18 -4.14 -4.85
N THR A 60 -0.07 -4.16 -5.57
CA THR A 60 0.71 -5.39 -5.81
C THR A 60 1.16 -6.04 -4.51
N LEU A 61 1.60 -5.24 -3.52
CA LEU A 61 1.99 -5.75 -2.19
C LEU A 61 0.80 -6.37 -1.45
N GLN A 62 -0.39 -5.78 -1.58
CA GLN A 62 -1.62 -6.31 -1.00
C GLN A 62 -2.14 -7.55 -1.72
N GLU A 63 -2.00 -7.64 -3.05
CA GLU A 63 -2.40 -8.81 -3.84
C GLU A 63 -1.51 -10.01 -3.58
N LYS A 64 -0.18 -9.83 -3.61
CA LYS A 64 0.79 -10.90 -3.25
C LYS A 64 0.49 -11.47 -1.88
N THR A 65 0.13 -10.58 -0.96
CA THR A 65 -0.32 -10.93 0.38
C THR A 65 -1.60 -11.79 0.36
N LYS A 66 -2.66 -11.38 -0.33
CA LYS A 66 -3.91 -12.16 -0.46
C LYS A 66 -3.67 -13.54 -1.09
N SER A 67 -2.80 -13.62 -2.10
CA SER A 67 -2.47 -14.88 -2.77
C SER A 67 -1.65 -15.84 -1.89
N SER A 68 -0.86 -15.32 -0.94
CA SER A 68 -0.11 -16.15 0.01
C SER A 68 -1.04 -16.72 1.10
N PHE A 69 -2.06 -15.95 1.48
CA PHE A 69 -3.06 -16.35 2.47
C PHE A 69 -3.98 -17.47 1.99
N SER A 70 -4.37 -17.45 0.70
CA SER A 70 -5.25 -18.49 0.12
C SER A 70 -4.59 -19.88 0.02
N ALA A 71 -3.26 -19.97 0.16
CA ALA A 71 -2.54 -21.24 0.12
C ALA A 71 -2.46 -21.94 1.49
N SER A 72 -2.57 -21.21 2.60
CA SER A 72 -2.30 -21.75 3.95
C SER A 72 -3.51 -21.96 4.85
N GLU A 73 -4.69 -21.42 4.53
CA GLU A 73 -5.82 -21.39 5.47
C GLU A 73 -6.99 -22.36 5.21
N ILE A 74 -6.90 -23.29 4.26
CA ILE A 74 -7.88 -24.40 4.22
C ILE A 74 -7.41 -25.52 5.14
N LYS A 75 -7.50 -25.30 6.45
CA LYS A 75 -7.46 -26.38 7.46
C LYS A 75 -8.40 -26.08 8.63
N THR A 76 -9.70 -26.02 8.37
CA THR A 76 -10.75 -26.82 9.02
C THR A 76 -12.15 -26.25 8.79
N PHE A 77 -13.13 -27.14 8.56
CA PHE A 77 -14.55 -26.84 8.30
C PHE A 77 -15.28 -26.09 9.45
N GLY A 78 -14.63 -25.89 10.61
CA GLY A 78 -15.24 -25.40 11.84
C GLY A 78 -15.55 -23.90 11.86
N GLU A 79 -14.84 -23.08 11.07
CA GLU A 79 -14.97 -21.61 11.13
C GLU A 79 -16.00 -21.05 10.14
N LEU A 80 -16.39 -21.82 9.12
CA LEU A 80 -17.38 -21.41 8.11
C LEU A 80 -18.80 -21.18 8.67
N LYS A 81 -19.09 -21.63 9.91
CA LYS A 81 -20.43 -21.50 10.50
C LYS A 81 -20.67 -20.17 11.23
N LYS A 82 -19.64 -19.35 11.48
CA LYS A 82 -19.78 -18.06 12.19
C LYS A 82 -19.92 -16.83 11.28
N VAL A 83 -19.58 -16.94 10.00
CA VAL A 83 -19.67 -15.81 9.05
C VAL A 83 -21.10 -15.62 8.49
N GLY A 84 -22.02 -16.55 8.80
CA GLY A 84 -23.41 -16.53 8.29
C GLY A 84 -24.44 -15.76 9.13
N SER A 85 -24.07 -15.07 10.22
CA SER A 85 -25.05 -14.32 11.02
C SER A 85 -24.40 -13.21 11.82
N ILE A 86 -24.22 -12.03 11.22
CA ILE A 86 -24.32 -10.68 11.82
C ILE A 86 -24.49 -9.71 10.63
N LEU A 87 -25.65 -9.77 9.97
CA LEU A 87 -26.26 -8.61 9.34
C LEU A 87 -27.53 -8.33 10.15
N GLY A 88 -27.29 -7.98 11.41
CA GLY A 88 -28.29 -7.50 12.34
C GLY A 88 -28.06 -6.01 12.53
N LEU A 89 -28.96 -5.23 11.95
CA LEU A 89 -29.45 -3.93 12.44
C LEU A 89 -28.59 -3.21 13.49
N CYS A 90 -28.11 -2.02 13.14
CA CYS A 90 -28.30 -0.86 13.99
C CYS A 90 -28.54 0.37 13.11
N LEU A 91 -29.64 1.05 13.43
CA LEU A 91 -30.13 2.31 12.88
C LEU A 91 -29.08 3.43 12.87
#